data_AF-A0A6G2DPR9-F1
#
_entry.id   AF-A0A6G2DPR9-F1
#
_cell.length_a   1.000
_cell.length_b   1.000
_cell.length_c   1.000
_cell.angle_alpha   90.00
_cell.angle_beta   90.00
_cell.angle_gamma   90.00
#
_symmetry.space_group_name_H-M   'P 1'
#
loop_
_entity.id
_entity.type
_entity.pdbx_description
1 polymer ?
#
loop_
_entity_poly.entity_id
_entity_poly.type
_entity_poly.pdbx_seq_one_letter_code
_entity_poly.pdbx_strand_id
1 'polypeptide(L)' 'MKEKEIFDSIVTIIQERQGEDFVVTESLSLKDDLDADSVDLMEFILTLEDEFS' A
#
# COMPACT_ATOMS: atom_id res chain seq x y z
N MET A 1 -1.34 -16.34 6.52
CA MET A 1 -2.03 -15.10 6.95
C MET A 1 -3.24 -14.85 6.08
N LYS A 2 -4.26 -14.15 6.58
CA LYS A 2 -5.48 -13.83 5.82
C LYS A 2 -5.19 -12.57 4.98
N GLU A 3 -5.70 -12.50 3.74
CA GLU A 3 -5.59 -11.30 2.85
C GLU A 3 -5.81 -9.97 3.58
N LYS A 4 -6.64 -9.99 4.62
CA LYS A 4 -6.92 -8.85 5.48
C LYS A 4 -5.71 -8.26 6.20
N GLU A 5 -4.76 -9.07 6.66
CA GLU A 5 -3.52 -8.55 7.30
C GLU A 5 -2.63 -7.87 6.25
N ILE A 6 -2.55 -8.44 5.04
CA ILE A 6 -1.82 -7.84 3.92
C ILE A 6 -2.46 -6.50 3.56
N PHE A 7 -3.78 -6.46 3.46
CA PHE A 7 -4.52 -5.24 3.18
C PHE A 7 -4.31 -4.17 4.28
N ASP A 8 -4.40 -4.54 5.55
CA ASP A 8 -4.22 -3.58 6.66
C ASP A 8 -2.77 -3.01 6.68
N SER A 9 -1.75 -3.83 6.40
CA SER A 9 -0.37 -3.32 6.26
C SER A 9 -0.23 -2.39 5.06
N ILE A 10 -0.83 -2.74 3.91
CA ILE A 10 -0.87 -1.92 2.70
C ILE A 10 -1.51 -0.56 2.98
N VAL A 11 -2.68 -0.56 3.63
CA VAL A 11 -3.43 0.65 4.02
C VAL A 11 -2.57 1.53 4.93
N THR A 12 -1.91 0.95 5.92
CA THR A 12 -1.07 1.68 6.88
C THR A 12 0.07 2.39 6.17
N ILE A 13 0.83 1.69 5.33
CA ILE A 13 1.97 2.28 4.59
C ILE A 13 1.51 3.42 3.66
N ILE A 14 0.36 3.25 3.01
CA ILE A 14 -0.19 4.28 2.13
C ILE A 14 -0.66 5.50 2.92
N GLN A 15 -1.36 5.30 4.04
CA GLN A 15 -1.82 6.37 4.92
C GLN A 15 -0.66 7.12 5.58
N GLU A 16 0.45 6.45 5.88
CA GLU A 16 1.67 7.13 6.37
C GLU A 16 2.28 8.07 5.31
N ARG A 17 2.20 7.70 4.02
CA ARG A 17 2.73 8.53 2.92
C ARG A 17 1.75 9.63 2.48
N GLN A 18 0.46 9.34 2.37
CA GLN A 18 -0.57 10.24 1.83
C GLN A 18 -1.36 11.01 2.90
N GLY A 19 -1.27 10.58 4.16
CA GLY A 19 -2.05 11.10 5.29
C GLY A 19 -3.24 10.22 5.65
N GLU A 20 -3.65 10.27 6.93
CA GLU A 20 -4.74 9.44 7.48
C GLU A 20 -6.11 9.71 6.81
N ASP A 21 -6.28 10.86 6.18
CA ASP A 21 -7.50 11.21 5.42
C ASP A 21 -7.62 10.47 4.08
N PHE A 22 -6.56 9.78 3.65
CA PHE A 22 -6.55 9.03 2.41
C PHE A 22 -7.27 7.68 2.59
N VAL A 23 -8.37 7.51 1.85
CA VAL A 23 -9.21 6.29 1.93
C VAL A 23 -8.69 5.24 0.96
N VAL A 24 -7.96 4.27 1.49
CA VAL A 24 -7.50 3.10 0.73
C VAL A 24 -8.62 2.07 0.63
N THR A 25 -8.94 1.65 -0.60
CA THR A 25 -9.93 0.61 -0.88
C THR A 25 -9.29 -0.50 -1.71
N GLU A 26 -9.83 -1.72 -1.67
CA GLU A 26 -9.35 -2.84 -2.52
C GLU A 26 -9.46 -2.53 -4.02
N SER A 27 -10.37 -1.63 -4.40
CA SER A 27 -10.54 -1.15 -5.78
C SER A 27 -9.65 0.04 -6.14
N LEU A 28 -8.88 0.59 -5.19
CA LEU A 28 -8.05 1.75 -5.40
C LEU A 28 -6.89 1.40 -6.34
N SER A 29 -6.70 2.19 -7.39
CA SER A 29 -5.53 2.07 -8.25
C SER A 29 -4.37 2.79 -7.58
N LEU A 30 -3.38 2.04 -7.07
CA LEU A 30 -2.15 2.63 -6.54
C LEU A 30 -1.44 3.53 -7.55
N LYS A 31 -1.63 3.29 -8.85
CA LYS A 31 -0.98 4.06 -9.90
C LYS A 31 -1.78 5.31 -10.28
N ASP A 32 -3.10 5.19 -10.41
CA ASP A 32 -3.94 6.29 -10.91
C ASP A 32 -4.51 7.17 -9.80
N ASP A 33 -4.80 6.60 -8.62
CA ASP A 33 -5.37 7.31 -7.47
C ASP A 33 -4.30 7.78 -6.47
N LEU A 34 -3.18 7.05 -6.36
CA LEU A 34 -2.08 7.40 -5.44
C LEU A 34 -0.99 8.24 -6.10
N ASP A 35 -1.07 8.45 -7.42
CA ASP A 35 -0.02 9.05 -8.26
C ASP A 35 1.36 8.43 -7.96
N ALA A 36 1.38 7.15 -7.58
CA ALA A 36 2.60 6.47 -7.17
C ALA A 36 3.45 6.16 -8.40
N ASP A 37 4.72 6.55 -8.35
CA ASP A 37 5.65 6.23 -9.41
C ASP A 37 5.97 4.73 -9.42
N SER A 38 6.48 4.25 -10.56
CA SER A 38 6.95 2.86 -10.67
C SER A 38 8.03 2.48 -9.65
N VAL A 39 8.73 3.47 -9.09
CA VAL A 39 9.72 3.28 -8.01
C VAL A 39 9.02 3.09 -6.67
N ASP A 40 8.02 3.90 -6.34
CA ASP A 40 7.26 3.78 -5.09
C ASP A 40 6.57 2.42 -4.98
N LEU A 41 5.98 1.95 -6.08
CA LEU A 41 5.38 0.62 -6.15
C LEU A 41 6.40 -0.50 -5.92
N MET A 42 7.63 -0.33 -6.41
CA MET A 42 8.68 -1.33 -6.23
C MET A 42 9.16 -1.37 -4.78
N GLU A 43 9.36 -0.21 -4.14
CA GLU A 43 9.67 -0.14 -2.71
C GLU A 43 8.56 -0.74 -1.86
N PHE A 44 7.30 -0.46 -2.21
CA PHE A 44 6.15 -1.01 -1.53
C PHE A 44 6.11 -2.54 -1.58
N ILE A 45 6.31 -3.12 -2.76
CA ILE A 45 6.35 -4.58 -2.93
C ILE A 45 7.52 -5.19 -2.13
N LEU A 46 8.70 -4.55 -2.11
CA LEU A 46 9.85 -5.02 -1.33
C LEU A 46 9.59 -4.97 0.18
N THR A 47 8.96 -3.90 0.68
CA THR A 47 8.57 -3.79 2.09
C THR A 47 7.56 -4.87 2.47
N LEU A 48 6.57 -5.13 1.62
CA LEU A 48 5.64 -6.24 1.83
C LEU A 48 6.34 -7.59 1.79
N GLU A 49 7.25 -7.81 0.84
CA GLU A 49 8.00 -9.07 0.74
C GLU A 49 8.84 -9.35 2.01
N ASP A 50 9.41 -8.30 2.62
CA ASP A 50 10.16 -8.39 3.89
C ASP A 50 9.24 -8.59 5.11
N GLU A 51 8.12 -7.86 5.19
CA GLU A 51 7.14 -7.98 6.30
C GLU A 51 6.38 -9.32 6.30
N PHE A 52 6.14 -9.91 5.13
CA PHE A 52 5.35 -11.14 4.97
C PHE A 52 6.18 -12.42 4.77
N SER A 53 7.53 -12.36 4.89
CA SER A 53 8.43 -13.51 4.72
C SER A 53 8.27 -14.62 5.78
#